data_AF-A0A392PT42-F1
#
_entry.id   AF-A0A392PT42-F1
#
_cell.length_a   1.000
_cell.length_b   1.000
_cell.length_c   1.000
_cell.angle_alpha   90.00
_cell.angle_beta   90.00
_cell.angle_gamma   90.00
#
_symmetry.space_group_name_H-M   'P 1'
#
loop_
_entity.id
_entity.type
_entity.pdbx_description
1 polymer ?
#
loop_
_entity_poly.entity_id
_entity_poly.type
_entity_poly.pdbx_seq_one_letter_code
_entity_poly.pdbx_strand_id
1 'polypeptide(L)'
;QGHRDVAVWSPILYGAAVPVSPYLSEILRQDQTSGGVLVNIKVNGRVKWKVGTWVSGRYHIDVNCQAFIRVAGNKGDDGFGVSSPAVKFQFLQSCVVDV
;
A
#
# COMPACT_ATOMS: atom_id res chain seq x y z
N GLN A 1 11.78 -18.97 -4.74
CA GLN A 1 11.96 -18.49 -3.37
C GLN A 1 12.70 -19.56 -2.59
N GLY A 2 13.90 -19.25 -2.09
CA GLY A 2 14.77 -20.17 -1.37
C GLY A 2 14.49 -20.23 0.14
N HIS A 3 15.31 -21.01 0.85
CA HIS A 3 15.30 -21.04 2.31
C HIS A 3 15.74 -19.67 2.86
N ARG A 4 14.92 -19.05 3.72
CA ARG A 4 15.11 -17.68 4.28
C ARG A 4 15.13 -16.56 3.23
N ASP A 5 14.51 -16.79 2.08
CA ASP A 5 14.47 -15.82 0.99
C ASP A 5 13.32 -14.82 1.18
N VAL A 6 13.63 -13.55 0.96
CA VAL A 6 12.69 -12.43 1.12
C VAL A 6 12.02 -12.17 -0.23
N ALA A 7 10.74 -12.52 -0.34
CA ALA A 7 9.95 -12.16 -1.51
C ALA A 7 9.38 -10.74 -1.33
N VAL A 8 9.82 -9.81 -2.19
CA VAL A 8 9.24 -8.46 -2.25
C VAL A 8 7.97 -8.50 -3.07
N TRP A 9 6.84 -8.15 -2.45
CA TRP A 9 5.57 -7.99 -3.14
C TRP A 9 5.30 -6.50 -3.36
N SER A 10 5.11 -6.10 -4.62
CA SER A 10 4.79 -4.72 -5.00
C SER A 10 3.41 -4.67 -5.65
N PRO A 11 2.32 -4.74 -4.86
CA PRO A 11 0.98 -4.61 -5.39
C PRO A 11 0.75 -3.20 -5.96
N ILE A 12 0.00 -3.12 -7.05
CA ILE A 12 -0.43 -1.83 -7.61
C ILE A 12 -1.72 -1.43 -6.90
N LEU A 13 -1.74 -0.23 -6.33
CA LEU A 13 -2.94 0.40 -5.79
C LEU A 13 -3.45 1.42 -6.81
N TYR A 14 -4.74 1.32 -7.15
CA TYR A 14 -5.43 2.25 -8.03
C TYR A 14 -6.73 2.69 -7.36
N GLY A 15 -6.95 4.00 -7.29
CA GLY A 15 -8.13 4.59 -6.67
C GLY A 15 -8.50 5.88 -7.37
N ALA A 16 -9.19 5.79 -8.50
CA ALA A 16 -9.83 6.93 -9.15
C ALA A 16 -11.30 6.99 -8.75
N ALA A 17 -11.77 8.17 -8.35
CA ALA A 17 -13.18 8.41 -7.99
C ALA A 17 -13.75 7.47 -6.91
N VAL A 18 -12.94 7.06 -5.93
CA VAL A 18 -13.42 6.28 -4.78
C VAL A 18 -14.30 7.19 -3.91
N PRO A 19 -15.59 6.87 -3.72
CA PRO A 19 -16.48 7.71 -2.93
C PRO A 19 -16.07 7.65 -1.47
N VAL A 20 -15.88 8.83 -0.88
CA VAL A 20 -15.63 9.02 0.55
C VAL A 20 -16.77 9.84 1.14
N SER A 21 -17.00 9.72 2.44
CA SER A 21 -18.01 10.55 3.09
C SER A 21 -17.62 12.03 3.00
N PRO A 22 -18.59 12.96 2.92
CA PRO A 22 -18.29 14.39 2.85
C PRO A 22 -17.42 14.87 4.01
N TYR A 23 -17.68 14.36 5.22
CA TYR A 23 -16.86 14.65 6.40
C TYR A 23 -15.40 14.22 6.21
N LEU A 24 -15.18 13.00 5.71
CA LEU A 24 -13.82 12.50 5.46
C LEU A 24 -13.13 13.26 4.32
N SER A 25 -13.88 13.71 3.32
CA SER A 25 -13.32 14.47 2.19
C SER A 25 -12.65 15.77 2.63
N GLU A 26 -13.20 16.48 3.61
CA GLU A 26 -12.61 17.72 4.11
C GLU A 26 -11.29 17.46 4.85
N ILE A 27 -11.25 16.41 5.68
CA ILE A 27 -10.03 15.98 6.39
C ILE A 27 -8.95 15.59 5.38
N LEU A 28 -9.31 14.78 4.37
CA LEU A 28 -8.37 14.38 3.33
C LEU A 28 -7.84 15.56 2.51
N ARG A 29 -8.66 16.60 2.31
CA ARG A 29 -8.24 17.83 1.63
C ARG A 29 -7.21 18.62 2.46
N GLN A 30 -7.36 18.61 3.78
CA GLN A 30 -6.40 19.23 4.71
C GLN A 30 -5.08 18.45 4.77
N ASP A 31 -5.16 17.11 4.81
CA ASP A 31 -3.99 16.22 4.74
C ASP A 31 -3.23 16.41 3.42
N GLN A 32 -3.96 16.48 2.29
CA GLN A 32 -3.37 16.80 0.99
C GLN A 32 -2.68 18.17 1.00
N THR A 33 -3.31 19.20 1.60
CA THR A 33 -2.71 20.54 1.72
C THR A 33 -1.46 20.53 2.61
N SER A 34 -1.38 19.59 3.56
CA SER A 34 -0.24 19.37 4.45
C SER A 34 0.88 18.54 3.81
N GLY A 35 0.72 18.10 2.55
CA GLY A 35 1.75 17.44 1.75
C GLY A 35 1.66 15.91 1.70
N GLY A 36 0.61 15.30 2.27
CA GLY A 36 0.41 13.86 2.17
C GLY A 36 -0.67 13.30 3.08
N VAL A 37 -1.06 12.06 2.80
CA VAL A 37 -2.12 11.35 3.51
C VAL A 37 -1.53 10.11 4.17
N LEU A 38 -1.88 9.89 5.44
CA LEU A 38 -1.56 8.66 6.13
C LEU A 38 -2.66 7.62 5.88
N VAL A 39 -2.27 6.49 5.28
CA VAL A 39 -3.18 5.39 4.94
C VAL A 39 -2.79 4.11 5.65
N ASN A 40 -3.78 3.28 5.92
CA ASN A 40 -3.56 1.91 6.36
C ASN A 40 -3.85 0.96 5.20
N ILE A 41 -2.82 0.28 4.72
CA ILE A 41 -2.89 -0.71 3.65
C ILE A 41 -3.07 -2.08 4.30
N LYS A 42 -4.26 -2.65 4.09
CA LYS A 42 -4.60 -4.00 4.53
C LYS A 42 -4.59 -4.96 3.35
N VAL A 43 -3.88 -6.07 3.49
CA VAL A 43 -3.91 -7.17 2.52
C VAL A 43 -4.45 -8.40 3.21
N ASN A 44 -5.57 -8.90 2.72
CA ASN A 44 -6.15 -10.15 3.19
C ASN A 44 -6.19 -11.13 2.01
N GLY A 45 -5.61 -12.31 2.19
CA GLY A 45 -5.44 -13.23 1.06
C GLY A 45 -5.06 -14.63 1.46
N ARG A 46 -4.87 -15.49 0.45
CA ARG A 46 -4.41 -16.86 0.67
C ARG A 46 -3.13 -17.13 -0.09
N VAL A 47 -2.15 -17.69 0.61
CA VAL A 47 -0.85 -18.03 0.01
C VAL A 47 -0.63 -19.52 -0.02
N LYS A 48 0.20 -19.95 -0.97
CA LYS A 48 0.68 -21.32 -1.09
C LYS A 48 2.18 -21.27 -1.33
N TRP A 49 2.88 -22.20 -0.72
CA TRP A 49 4.31 -22.40 -0.92
C TRP A 49 4.53 -23.50 -1.94
N LYS A 50 5.49 -23.33 -2.86
CA LYS A 50 5.88 -24.35 -3.82
C LYS A 50 7.34 -24.71 -3.60
N VAL A 51 7.60 -25.99 -3.34
CA VAL A 51 8.96 -26.56 -3.18
C VAL A 51 9.11 -27.68 -4.22
N GLY A 52 9.87 -27.41 -5.28
CA GLY A 52 9.97 -28.32 -6.43
C GLY A 52 8.60 -28.58 -7.07
N THR A 53 8.15 -29.83 -7.07
CA THR A 53 6.83 -30.25 -7.58
C THR A 53 5.73 -30.22 -6.53
N TRP A 54 6.08 -30.10 -5.24
CA TRP A 54 5.12 -30.05 -4.14
C TRP A 54 4.58 -28.64 -3.92
N VAL A 55 3.26 -28.53 -3.74
CA VAL A 55 2.58 -27.29 -3.38
C VAL A 55 1.89 -27.49 -2.03
N SER A 56 2.09 -26.55 -1.10
CA SER A 56 1.49 -26.60 0.23
C SER A 56 -0.04 -26.40 0.18
N GLY A 57 -0.67 -26.60 1.35
CA GLY A 57 -2.02 -26.10 1.60
C GLY A 57 -2.13 -24.58 1.48
N ARG A 58 -3.36 -24.06 1.57
CA ARG A 58 -3.65 -22.62 1.59
C ARG A 58 -3.46 -22.09 3.02
N TYR A 59 -2.66 -21.05 3.17
CA TYR A 59 -2.50 -20.29 4.42
C TYR A 59 -3.21 -18.95 4.28
N HIS A 60 -3.73 -18.40 5.38
CA HIS A 60 -4.48 -17.15 5.35
C HIS A 60 -3.55 -16.03 5.80
N ILE A 61 -3.18 -15.17 4.87
CA ILE A 61 -2.38 -14.00 5.23
C ILE A 61 -3.29 -12.81 5.57
N ASP A 62 -2.98 -12.15 6.68
CA ASP A 62 -3.47 -10.82 7.02
C ASP A 62 -2.27 -9.89 7.22
N VAL A 63 -2.21 -8.84 6.42
CA VAL A 63 -1.13 -7.86 6.46
C VAL A 63 -1.74 -6.51 6.77
N ASN A 64 -1.14 -5.81 7.72
CA ASN A 64 -1.52 -4.46 8.11
C ASN A 64 -0.27 -3.57 8.08
N CYS A 65 -0.25 -2.65 7.11
CA CYS A 65 0.86 -1.74 6.85
C CYS A 65 0.39 -0.28 6.93
N GLN A 66 0.91 0.49 7.87
CA GLN A 66 0.74 1.94 7.84
C GLN A 66 1.69 2.56 6.82
N ALA A 67 1.19 3.43 5.95
CA ALA A 67 1.97 4.12 4.93
C ALA A 67 1.63 5.62 4.93
N PHE A 68 2.66 6.44 4.75
CA PHE A 68 2.50 7.86 4.46
C PHE A 68 2.69 8.10 2.97
N ILE A 69 1.63 8.48 2.28
CA ILE A 69 1.64 8.76 0.84
C ILE A 69 1.76 10.26 0.66
N ARG A 70 2.87 10.71 0.06
CA ARG A 70 3.01 12.11 -0.34
C ARG A 70 2.15 12.37 -1.56
N VAL A 71 1.23 13.32 -1.43
CA VAL A 71 0.32 13.75 -2.49
C VAL A 71 0.76 15.16 -2.89
N ALA A 72 0.69 15.46 -4.18
CA ALA A 72 1.01 16.79 -4.65
C ALA A 72 0.03 17.79 -4.04
N GLY A 73 0.56 18.71 -3.25
CA GLY A 73 -0.21 19.87 -2.79
C GLY A 73 -0.30 20.93 -3.89
N ASN A 74 -1.00 22.04 -3.60
CA ASN A 74 -1.06 23.21 -4.47
C ASN A 74 0.30 23.94 -4.63
N LYS A 75 1.36 23.50 -3.94
CA LYS A 75 2.67 24.13 -3.88
C LYS A 75 3.74 23.33 -4.63
N GLY A 76 3.51 22.96 -5.89
CA GLY A 76 4.58 22.48 -6.79
C GLY A 76 5.46 21.33 -6.26
N ASP A 77 4.96 20.53 -5.31
CA ASP A 77 5.69 19.43 -4.71
C ASP A 77 5.59 18.19 -5.62
N ASP A 78 6.66 17.39 -5.70
CA ASP A 78 6.78 16.13 -6.46
C ASP A 78 5.94 14.97 -5.86
N GLY A 79 4.70 15.26 -5.45
CA GLY A 79 3.78 14.28 -4.88
C GLY A 79 2.91 13.58 -5.91
N PHE A 80 2.24 12.51 -5.48
CA PHE A 80 1.24 11.81 -6.29
C PHE A 80 0.14 12.80 -6.72
N GLY A 81 -0.03 13.04 -8.03
CA GLY A 81 -0.97 14.03 -8.59
C GLY A 81 -0.37 14.97 -9.64
N VAL A 82 0.96 15.17 -9.67
CA VAL A 82 1.64 15.92 -10.75
C VAL A 82 2.05 14.95 -11.86
N SER A 83 1.14 14.63 -12.79
CA SER A 83 1.38 13.97 -14.09
C SER A 83 2.42 12.82 -14.14
N SER A 84 2.66 12.12 -13.03
CA SER A 84 3.77 11.18 -12.89
C SER A 84 3.28 9.74 -12.88
N PRO A 85 4.04 8.81 -13.48
CA PRO A 85 3.69 7.38 -13.50
C PRO A 85 3.70 6.81 -12.09
N ALA A 86 3.06 5.66 -11.92
CA ALA A 86 2.94 4.91 -10.67
C ALA A 86 4.15 5.10 -9.72
N VAL A 87 3.90 5.69 -8.56
CA VAL A 87 4.94 5.96 -7.56
C VAL A 87 5.22 4.70 -6.77
N LYS A 88 6.48 4.25 -6.75
CA LYS A 88 6.91 3.12 -5.93
C LYS A 88 7.15 3.61 -4.50
N PHE A 89 6.26 3.26 -3.58
CA PHE A 89 6.47 3.50 -2.17
C PHE A 89 7.37 2.41 -1.58
N GLN A 90 8.48 2.81 -1.00
CA GLN A 90 9.29 1.94 -0.16
C GLN A 90 8.85 2.18 1.28
N PHE A 91 8.15 1.21 1.87
CA PHE A 91 7.68 1.32 3.24
C PHE A 91 8.89 1.49 4.17
N LEU A 92 8.88 2.55 4.97
CA LEU A 92 9.94 2.87 5.93
C LEU A 92 9.89 1.94 7.16
N GLN A 93 8.81 1.17 7.33
CA GLN A 93 8.55 0.32 8.47
C GLN A 93 8.19 -1.10 8.03
N SER A 94 8.63 -2.10 8.81
CA SER A 94 8.22 -3.49 8.65
C SER A 94 6.72 -3.64 8.95
N CYS A 95 5.98 -4.27 8.05
CA CYS A 95 4.56 -4.54 8.26
C CYS A 95 4.34 -5.70 9.23
N VAL A 96 3.21 -5.65 9.95
CA VAL A 96 2.71 -6.79 10.72
C VAL A 96 2.07 -7.77 9.75
N VAL A 97 2.50 -9.03 9.79
CA VAL A 97 2.02 -10.11 8.93
C VAL A 97 1.62 -11.28 9.82
N ASP A 98 0.37 -11.71 9.70
CA ASP A 98 -0.18 -12.94 10.28
C ASP A 98 -0.48 -13.94 9.16
N VAL A 99 -0.31 -15.26 9.40
CA VAL A 99 -0.31 -16.33 8.36
C VAL A 99 -1.10 -17.57 8.76
#